data_AF-A0A355S6I3-F1
#
_entry.id   AF-A0A355S6I3-F1
#
_cell.length_a   1.000
_cell.length_b   1.000
_cell.length_c   1.000
_cell.angle_alpha   90.00
_cell.angle_beta   90.00
_cell.angle_gamma   90.00
#
_symmetry.space_group_name_H-M   'P 1'
#
loop_
_entity.id
_entity.type
_entity.pdbx_description
1 polymer ?
#
loop_
_entity_poly.entity_id
_entity_poly.type
_entity_poly.pdbx_seq_one_letter_code
_entity_poly.pdbx_strand_id
1 'polypeptide(L)'
;HGGPRKEVFNKYRAEQKMVLFVGEKGTISADFGGYTAKMFDGSDPVVPAESIAPSPGFHQEWIRAAKGGRRATCDFVDYSGPLAEGVLLANAAWRSGGGFDWDSKAFKPGGNGKAEEFIHSEFREGWKV
;
A
#
# COMPACT_ATOMS: atom_id res chain seq x y z
N HIS A 1 -19.69 -0.91 -14.34
CA HIS A 1 -18.30 -0.92 -13.84
C HIS A 1 -17.99 -2.29 -13.23
N GLY A 2 -17.07 -3.09 -13.78
CA GLY A 2 -16.72 -4.38 -13.14
C GLY A 2 -16.08 -5.51 -13.98
N GLY A 3 -15.86 -5.35 -15.29
CA GLY A 3 -15.33 -6.42 -16.15
C GLY A 3 -13.96 -6.97 -15.69
N PRO A 4 -12.89 -6.13 -15.69
CA PRO A 4 -11.54 -6.61 -15.41
C PRO A 4 -11.36 -7.20 -14.00
N ARG A 5 -12.07 -6.66 -13.00
CA ARG A 5 -12.00 -7.17 -11.63
C ARG A 5 -12.60 -8.57 -11.54
N LYS A 6 -13.79 -8.80 -12.08
CA LYS A 6 -14.43 -10.13 -12.03
C LYS A 6 -13.58 -11.19 -12.71
N GLU A 7 -12.96 -10.85 -13.85
CA GLU A 7 -12.08 -11.75 -14.60
C GLU A 7 -10.88 -12.21 -13.77
N VAL A 8 -10.21 -11.29 -13.07
CA VAL A 8 -9.04 -11.61 -12.23
C VAL A 8 -9.43 -12.54 -11.08
N PHE A 9 -10.52 -12.26 -10.38
CA PHE A 9 -10.96 -13.11 -9.26
C PHE A 9 -11.39 -14.50 -9.75
N ASN A 10 -12.10 -14.57 -10.89
CA ASN A 10 -12.50 -15.84 -11.50
C ASN A 10 -11.29 -16.67 -11.96
N LYS A 11 -10.25 -16.04 -12.52
CA LYS A 11 -9.01 -16.71 -12.92
C LYS A 11 -8.40 -17.53 -11.78
N TYR A 12 -8.44 -17.00 -10.55
CA TYR A 12 -7.90 -17.67 -9.36
C TYR A 12 -8.95 -18.41 -8.52
N ARG A 13 -10.21 -18.49 -9.00
CA ARG A 13 -11.35 -19.08 -8.26
C ARG A 13 -11.51 -18.50 -6.84
N ALA A 14 -11.12 -17.23 -6.69
CA ALA A 14 -11.13 -16.50 -5.44
C ALA A 14 -12.50 -15.84 -5.22
N GLU A 15 -12.89 -15.66 -3.95
CA GLU A 15 -14.10 -14.91 -3.61
C GLU A 15 -13.91 -13.43 -3.95
N GLN A 16 -14.93 -12.81 -4.55
CA GLN A 16 -14.87 -11.40 -4.92
C GLN A 16 -14.94 -10.49 -3.68
N LYS A 17 -13.78 -9.97 -3.28
CA LYS A 17 -13.62 -8.95 -2.24
C LYS A 17 -12.88 -7.73 -2.79
N MET A 18 -12.58 -6.73 -1.96
CA MET A 18 -11.97 -5.46 -2.40
C MET A 18 -10.53 -5.65 -2.91
N VAL A 19 -9.75 -6.47 -2.20
CA VAL A 19 -8.34 -6.74 -2.49
C VAL A 19 -8.15 -8.25 -2.71
N LEU A 20 -7.28 -8.61 -3.65
CA LEU A 20 -6.84 -9.98 -3.89
C LEU A 20 -5.31 -10.03 -3.81
N PHE A 21 -4.80 -10.88 -2.93
CA PHE A 21 -3.40 -11.27 -2.87
C PHE A 21 -3.25 -12.62 -3.57
N VAL A 22 -2.30 -12.72 -4.50
CA VAL A 22 -1.97 -13.95 -5.21
C VAL A 22 -0.56 -14.36 -4.82
N GLY A 23 -0.44 -15.46 -4.09
CA GLY A 23 0.84 -16.07 -3.75
C GLY A 23 1.13 -17.28 -4.64
N GLU A 24 2.26 -17.93 -4.39
CA GLU A 24 2.68 -19.12 -5.13
C GLU A 24 1.77 -20.33 -4.89
N LYS A 25 1.19 -20.43 -3.67
CA LYS A 25 0.43 -21.60 -3.22
C LYS A 25 -1.07 -21.38 -3.13
N GLY A 26 -1.54 -20.15 -3.26
CA GLY A 26 -2.93 -19.81 -3.02
C GLY A 26 -3.24 -18.34 -3.12
N THR A 27 -4.47 -17.98 -2.75
CA THR A 27 -4.94 -16.59 -2.72
C THR A 27 -5.52 -16.20 -1.37
N ILE A 28 -5.49 -14.90 -1.09
CA ILE A 28 -6.22 -14.28 0.01
C ILE A 28 -7.05 -13.14 -0.57
N SER A 29 -8.38 -13.21 -0.42
CA SER A 29 -9.30 -12.12 -0.75
C SER A 29 -9.67 -11.38 0.54
N ALA A 30 -9.65 -10.06 0.57
CA ALA A 30 -9.94 -9.27 1.77
C ALA A 30 -10.80 -8.03 1.50
N ASP A 31 -11.63 -7.68 2.49
CA ASP A 31 -12.40 -6.43 2.58
C ASP A 31 -12.62 -6.05 4.06
N PHE A 32 -13.43 -5.01 4.30
CA PHE A 32 -13.75 -4.57 5.67
C PHE A 32 -14.50 -5.60 6.51
N GLY A 33 -15.07 -6.65 5.90
CA GLY A 33 -15.74 -7.75 6.59
C GLY A 33 -14.83 -8.93 6.91
N GLY A 34 -13.53 -8.83 6.60
CA GLY A 34 -12.54 -9.88 6.84
C GLY A 34 -11.99 -10.46 5.54
N TYR A 35 -11.38 -11.65 5.63
CA TYR A 35 -10.68 -12.28 4.53
C TYR A 35 -11.10 -13.73 4.31
N THR A 36 -10.88 -14.23 3.10
CA THR A 36 -10.96 -15.65 2.75
C THR A 36 -9.67 -16.09 2.09
N ALA A 37 -9.15 -17.24 2.51
CA ALA A 37 -7.94 -17.83 1.96
C ALA A 37 -8.28 -19.14 1.23
N LYS A 38 -7.57 -19.41 0.12
CA LYS A 38 -7.72 -20.66 -0.65
C LYS A 38 -6.37 -21.16 -1.13
N MET A 39 -6.10 -22.45 -0.96
CA MET A 39 -4.93 -23.13 -1.52
C MET A 39 -5.21 -23.63 -2.94
N PHE A 40 -4.21 -23.62 -3.81
CA PHE A 40 -4.35 -24.11 -5.19
C PHE A 40 -4.40 -25.63 -5.29
N ASP A 41 -3.82 -26.33 -4.33
CA ASP A 41 -3.85 -27.79 -4.23
C ASP A 41 -5.14 -28.34 -3.59
N GLY A 42 -6.05 -27.45 -3.16
CA GLY A 42 -7.31 -27.81 -2.51
C GLY A 42 -7.20 -28.15 -1.03
N SER A 43 -6.01 -28.03 -0.42
CA SER A 43 -5.84 -28.15 1.02
C SER A 43 -6.47 -26.97 1.79
N ASP A 44 -6.71 -27.17 3.08
CA ASP A 44 -7.20 -26.10 3.94
C ASP A 44 -6.05 -25.13 4.30
N PRO A 45 -6.29 -23.81 4.22
CA PRO A 45 -5.30 -22.82 4.61
C PRO A 45 -5.06 -22.87 6.13
N VAL A 46 -3.80 -22.85 6.53
CA VAL A 46 -3.42 -22.77 7.95
C VAL A 46 -3.42 -21.30 8.38
N VAL A 47 -4.25 -20.96 9.36
CA VAL A 47 -4.27 -19.62 9.95
C VAL A 47 -3.07 -19.48 10.91
N PRO A 48 -2.22 -18.45 10.75
CA PRO A 48 -1.09 -18.24 11.65
C PRO A 48 -1.57 -17.89 13.06
N ALA A 49 -0.73 -18.15 14.06
CA ALA A 49 -0.98 -17.69 15.42
C ALA A 49 -1.08 -16.15 15.45
N GLU A 50 -1.98 -15.63 16.29
CA GLU A 50 -2.15 -14.20 16.47
C GLU A 50 -0.84 -13.59 17.02
N SER A 51 -0.27 -12.65 16.25
CA SER A 51 1.00 -12.00 16.57
C SER A 51 0.88 -10.48 16.76
N ILE A 52 -0.29 -9.93 16.43
CA ILE A 52 -0.58 -8.50 16.50
C ILE A 52 -1.75 -8.32 17.45
N ALA A 53 -1.55 -7.53 18.50
CA ALA A 53 -2.60 -7.22 19.46
C ALA A 53 -3.79 -6.51 18.78
N PRO A 54 -5.02 -6.75 19.25
CA PRO A 54 -6.19 -6.07 18.72
C PRO A 54 -6.04 -4.55 18.89
N SER A 55 -6.35 -3.80 17.83
CA SER A 55 -6.29 -2.35 17.88
C SER A 55 -7.41 -1.80 18.79
N PRO A 56 -7.13 -0.86 19.69
CA PRO A 56 -8.14 -0.12 20.44
C PRO A 56 -8.89 0.91 19.57
N GLY A 57 -8.57 0.99 18.27
CA GLY A 57 -9.07 1.98 17.31
C GLY A 57 -8.10 3.15 17.10
N PHE A 58 -7.98 3.61 15.86
CA PHE A 58 -6.97 4.60 15.45
C PHE A 58 -7.00 5.90 16.27
N HIS A 59 -8.19 6.43 16.58
CA HIS A 59 -8.32 7.64 17.40
C HIS A 59 -7.74 7.45 18.81
N GLN A 60 -7.97 6.27 19.40
CA GLN A 60 -7.51 6.00 20.75
C GLN A 60 -6.01 5.69 20.78
N GLU A 61 -5.47 5.06 19.74
CA GLU A 61 -4.01 4.96 19.55
C GLU A 61 -3.36 6.35 19.49
N TRP A 62 -3.93 7.27 18.69
CA TRP A 62 -3.41 8.63 18.56
C TRP A 62 -3.44 9.40 19.90
N ILE A 63 -4.57 9.38 20.62
CA ILE A 63 -4.67 10.04 21.94
C ILE A 63 -3.64 9.49 22.92
N ARG A 64 -3.44 8.17 22.95
CA ARG A 64 -2.45 7.53 23.84
C ARG A 64 -1.02 7.93 23.46
N ALA A 65 -0.69 7.93 22.16
CA ALA A 65 0.61 8.35 21.67
C ALA A 65 0.91 9.82 22.02
N ALA A 66 -0.07 10.71 21.83
CA ALA A 66 0.05 12.14 22.17
C ALA A 66 0.28 12.39 23.66
N LYS A 67 -0.15 11.47 24.54
CA LYS A 67 0.07 11.51 25.99
C LYS A 67 1.38 10.84 26.44
N GLY A 68 2.27 10.50 25.51
CA GLY A 68 3.55 9.84 25.79
C GLY A 68 3.48 8.31 25.88
N GLY A 69 2.37 7.72 25.43
CA GLY A 69 2.23 6.27 25.30
C GLY A 69 3.00 5.71 24.10
N ARG A 70 2.75 4.43 23.79
CA ARG A 70 3.33 3.78 22.60
C ARG A 70 2.90 4.52 21.33
N ARG A 71 3.80 4.53 20.34
CA ARG A 71 3.53 5.04 19.00
C ARG A 71 2.28 4.40 18.40
N ALA A 72 1.45 5.21 17.74
CA ALA A 72 0.29 4.73 16.99
C ALA A 72 0.74 3.89 15.78
N THR A 73 -0.10 2.94 15.35
CA THR A 73 0.22 2.06 14.21
C THR A 73 0.19 2.79 12.87
N CYS A 74 -0.58 3.87 12.76
CA CYS A 74 -0.67 4.74 11.60
C CYS A 74 0.14 6.04 11.80
N ASP A 75 1.44 5.92 12.07
CA ASP A 75 2.30 7.09 12.32
C ASP A 75 2.74 7.81 11.02
N PHE A 76 3.48 8.90 11.18
CA PHE A 76 3.95 9.71 10.05
C PHE A 76 5.20 9.17 9.34
N VAL A 77 6.10 8.51 10.08
CA VAL A 77 7.44 8.18 9.59
C VAL A 77 7.44 6.85 8.85
N ASP A 78 6.79 5.82 9.42
CA ASP A 78 6.87 4.45 8.94
C ASP A 78 5.62 4.01 8.18
N TYR A 79 4.52 4.76 8.30
CA TYR A 79 3.26 4.45 7.61
C TYR A 79 2.83 5.55 6.64
N SER A 80 2.46 6.72 7.16
CA SER A 80 1.79 7.75 6.36
C SER A 80 2.71 8.44 5.36
N GLY A 81 3.99 8.63 5.71
CA GLY A 81 5.02 9.18 4.82
C GLY A 81 5.22 8.31 3.57
N PRO A 82 5.61 7.03 3.70
CA PRO A 82 5.76 6.12 2.57
C PRO A 82 4.47 5.92 1.76
N LEU A 83 3.31 5.91 2.43
CA LEU A 83 2.01 5.84 1.75
C LEU A 83 1.77 7.07 0.87
N ALA A 84 2.01 8.28 1.40
CA ALA A 84 1.87 9.52 0.65
C ALA A 84 2.87 9.59 -0.51
N GLU A 85 4.12 9.16 -0.28
CA GLU A 85 5.15 9.05 -1.32
C GLU A 85 4.65 8.18 -2.48
N GLY A 86 4.12 6.98 -2.20
CA GLY A 86 3.60 6.09 -3.25
C GLY A 86 2.50 6.72 -4.11
N VAL A 87 1.59 7.50 -3.50
CA VAL A 87 0.55 8.23 -4.24
C VAL A 87 1.15 9.32 -5.14
N LEU A 88 2.16 10.05 -4.65
CA LEU A 88 2.85 11.07 -5.43
C LEU A 88 3.63 10.47 -6.60
N LEU A 89 4.30 9.33 -6.40
CA LEU A 89 5.00 8.62 -7.47
C LEU A 89 4.04 8.12 -8.56
N ALA A 90 2.84 7.66 -8.20
CA ALA A 90 1.81 7.31 -9.18
C ALA A 90 1.40 8.52 -10.05
N ASN A 91 1.26 9.70 -9.45
CA ASN A 91 0.99 10.93 -10.19
C ASN A 91 2.16 11.32 -11.09
N ALA A 92 3.41 11.17 -10.62
CA ALA A 92 4.59 11.41 -11.43
C ALA A 92 4.64 10.47 -12.65
N ALA A 93 4.34 9.18 -12.47
CA ALA A 93 4.32 8.19 -13.55
C ALA A 93 3.24 8.49 -14.59
N TRP A 94 2.07 8.93 -14.13
CA TRP A 94 1.00 9.37 -15.03
C TRP A 94 1.42 10.58 -15.86
N ARG A 95 2.02 11.60 -15.21
CA ARG A 95 2.43 12.85 -15.88
C ARG A 95 3.64 12.68 -16.80
N SER A 96 4.55 11.76 -16.48
CA SER A 96 5.69 11.42 -17.32
C SER A 96 5.33 10.51 -18.50
N GLY A 97 4.07 10.04 -18.58
CA GLY A 97 3.56 9.20 -19.65
C GLY A 97 3.96 7.73 -19.54
N GLY A 98 4.42 7.27 -18.36
CA GLY A 98 4.80 5.88 -18.14
C GLY A 98 5.43 5.63 -16.78
N GLY A 99 5.53 4.35 -16.41
CA GLY A 99 6.22 3.91 -15.20
C GLY A 99 7.72 4.27 -15.21
N PHE A 100 8.34 4.13 -14.04
CA PHE A 100 9.76 4.38 -13.81
C PHE A 100 10.25 3.57 -12.60
N ASP A 101 11.55 3.30 -12.55
CA ASP A 101 12.19 2.66 -11.40
C ASP A 101 12.40 3.71 -10.29
N TRP A 102 12.25 3.33 -9.02
CA TRP A 102 12.39 4.28 -7.90
C TRP A 102 13.51 3.89 -6.95
N ASP A 103 14.51 4.77 -6.82
CA ASP A 103 15.51 4.72 -5.74
C ASP A 103 15.08 5.65 -4.60
N SER A 104 14.41 5.08 -3.59
CA SER A 104 13.93 5.84 -2.43
C SER A 104 15.04 6.40 -1.55
N LYS A 105 16.26 5.82 -1.57
CA LYS A 105 17.39 6.30 -0.76
C LYS A 105 18.04 7.53 -1.40
N ALA A 106 18.22 7.50 -2.73
CA ALA A 106 18.74 8.63 -3.48
C ALA A 106 17.65 9.65 -3.84
N PHE A 107 16.38 9.28 -3.69
CA PHE A 107 15.20 10.03 -4.10
C PHE A 107 15.20 10.33 -5.61
N LYS A 108 15.48 9.30 -6.43
CA LYS A 108 15.69 9.45 -7.87
C LYS A 108 14.87 8.47 -8.71
N PRO A 109 14.23 8.93 -9.80
CA PRO A 109 13.62 8.07 -10.79
C PRO A 109 14.67 7.50 -11.75
N GLY A 110 14.43 6.28 -12.22
CA GLY A 110 15.22 5.58 -13.23
C GLY A 110 14.36 5.09 -14.39
N GLY A 111 14.98 4.86 -15.55
CA GLY A 111 14.31 4.29 -16.73
C GLY A 111 13.35 5.23 -17.48
N ASN A 112 12.92 6.34 -16.86
CA ASN A 112 12.10 7.37 -17.50
C ASN A 112 12.60 8.77 -17.17
N GLY A 113 13.37 9.37 -18.08
CA GLY A 113 13.97 10.70 -17.87
C GLY A 113 12.96 11.85 -17.69
N LYS A 114 11.69 11.65 -18.08
CA LYS A 114 10.63 12.67 -17.88
C LYS A 114 10.10 12.69 -16.45
N ALA A 115 10.35 11.65 -15.66
CA ALA A 115 9.85 11.59 -14.29
C ALA A 115 10.55 12.59 -13.36
N GLU A 116 11.83 12.91 -13.63
CA GLU A 116 12.65 13.82 -12.82
C GLU A 116 11.98 15.18 -12.57
N GLU A 117 11.32 15.73 -13.60
CA GLU A 117 10.59 17.01 -13.56
C GLU A 117 9.44 17.03 -12.53
N PHE A 118 8.99 15.86 -12.07
CA PHE A 118 7.86 15.73 -11.14
C PHE A 118 8.27 15.26 -9.74
N ILE A 119 9.55 14.98 -9.50
CA ILE A 119 10.05 14.51 -8.20
C ILE A 119 10.44 15.68 -7.30
N HIS A 120 11.08 16.69 -7.87
CA HIS A 120 11.56 17.85 -7.12
C HIS A 120 10.71 19.10 -7.41
N SER A 121 10.36 19.82 -6.34
CA SER A 121 9.72 21.12 -6.47
C SER A 121 10.77 22.22 -6.57
N GLU A 122 10.67 23.07 -7.58
CA GLU A 122 11.44 24.31 -7.66
C GLU A 122 10.75 25.41 -6.87
N PHE A 123 11.33 25.82 -5.74
CA PHE A 123 10.84 26.94 -4.95
C PHE A 123 11.51 28.25 -5.37
N ARG A 124 10.73 29.34 -5.33
CA ARG A 124 11.26 30.70 -5.58
C ARG A 124 12.30 31.09 -4.53
N GLU A 125 13.22 31.98 -4.91
CA GLU A 125 14.15 32.57 -3.95
C GLU A 125 13.41 33.22 -2.77
N GLY A 126 13.92 33.00 -1.56
CA GLY A 126 13.27 33.39 -0.30
C GLY A 126 12.30 32.36 0.28
N TRP A 127 11.97 31.28 -0.45
CA TRP A 127 11.08 30.20 -0.01
C TRP A 127 11.73 28.82 -0.07
N LYS A 128 13.06 28.77 -0.23
CA LYS A 128 13.84 27.54 -0.12
C LYS A 128 13.88 27.13 1.36
N VAL A 129 13.53 25.88 1.65
CA VAL A 129 13.58 25.26 2.99
C VAL A 129 14.98 24.75 3.27
#